data_AF-A0A5M3MBR8-F1
#
_entry.id   AF-A0A5M3MBR8-F1
#
_cell.length_a   1.000
_cell.length_b   1.000
_cell.length_c   1.000
_cell.angle_alpha   90.00
_cell.angle_beta   90.00
_cell.angle_gamma   90.00
#
_symmetry.space_group_name_H-M   'P 1'
#
loop_
_entity.id
_entity.type
_entity.pdbx_description
1 polymer ?
#
loop_
_entity_poly.entity_id
_entity_poly.type
_entity_poly.pdbx_seq_one_letter_code
_entity_poly.pdbx_strand_id
1 'polypeptide(L)'
;MASSKAAQKLFAIAKTWPVDPFRPNIQLKNFLQSLSTHPRLTEQIVIPVQALRDNTIQTKYPLSKKTLEPASMPKHYTRVVQGYENSAKGTGRSWWQIFFGVWR
;
A
#
# COMPACT_ATOMS: atom_id res chain seq x y z
N MET A 1 -16.00 -3.90 28.87
CA MET A 1 -16.66 -4.67 27.80
C MET A 1 -15.62 -5.52 27.08
N ALA A 2 -15.82 -6.83 26.96
CA ALA A 2 -14.87 -7.69 26.26
C ALA A 2 -14.75 -7.24 24.79
N SER A 3 -13.53 -7.00 24.31
CA SER A 3 -13.28 -6.66 22.91
C SER A 3 -13.73 -7.82 22.03
N SER A 4 -14.57 -7.55 21.03
CA SER A 4 -15.06 -8.58 20.12
C SER A 4 -13.90 -9.25 19.39
N LYS A 5 -14.04 -10.52 19.03
CA LYS A 5 -12.99 -11.26 18.29
C LYS A 5 -12.62 -10.53 16.97
N ALA A 6 -13.60 -9.90 16.32
CA ALA A 6 -13.37 -9.07 15.14
C ALA A 6 -12.53 -7.82 15.44
N ALA A 7 -12.80 -7.13 16.55
CA ALA A 7 -12.02 -5.97 16.98
C ALA A 7 -10.56 -6.34 17.23
N GLN A 8 -10.31 -7.44 17.96
CA GLN A 8 -8.96 -7.91 18.22
C GLN A 8 -8.20 -8.27 16.92
N LYS A 9 -8.86 -8.98 15.99
CA LYS A 9 -8.27 -9.33 14.69
C LYS A 9 -7.95 -8.09 13.86
N LEU A 10 -8.89 -7.15 13.75
CA LEU A 10 -8.70 -5.93 12.97
C LEU A 10 -7.57 -5.08 13.56
N PHE A 11 -7.49 -4.97 14.88
CA PHE A 11 -6.41 -4.28 15.56
C PHE A 11 -5.03 -4.94 15.30
N ALA A 12 -4.97 -6.27 15.30
CA ALA A 12 -3.75 -7.01 14.94
C ALA A 12 -3.33 -6.76 13.49
N ILE A 13 -4.27 -6.73 12.54
CA ILE A 13 -3.99 -6.37 11.14
C ILE A 13 -3.51 -4.93 11.01
N ALA A 14 -4.14 -4.01 11.73
CA ALA A 14 -3.76 -2.60 11.69
C ALA A 14 -2.32 -2.37 12.17
N LYS A 15 -1.88 -3.07 13.23
CA LYS A 15 -0.51 -2.96 13.76
C LYS A 15 0.58 -3.32 12.77
N THR A 16 0.30 -4.22 11.84
CA THR A 16 1.26 -4.69 10.85
C THR A 16 1.20 -3.90 9.55
N TRP A 17 0.27 -2.95 9.44
CA TRP A 17 0.12 -2.15 8.24
C TRP A 17 1.31 -1.18 8.10
N PRO A 18 1.93 -1.08 6.91
CA PRO A 18 3.08 -0.20 6.71
C PRO A 18 2.69 1.28 6.91
N VAL A 19 3.69 2.09 7.25
CA VAL A 19 3.55 3.55 7.36
C VAL A 19 3.74 4.17 5.98
N ASP A 20 2.87 5.11 5.61
CA ASP A 20 3.03 5.94 4.41
C ASP A 20 4.02 7.09 4.71
N PRO A 21 5.23 7.10 4.12
CA PRO A 21 6.22 8.15 4.38
C PRO A 21 5.84 9.51 3.77
N PHE A 22 4.98 9.54 2.75
CA PHE A 22 4.58 10.77 2.05
C PHE A 22 3.36 11.44 2.67
N ARG A 23 2.56 10.69 3.42
CA ARG A 23 1.35 11.20 4.10
C ARG A 23 1.39 10.89 5.59
N PRO A 24 2.35 11.44 6.35
CA PRO A 24 2.51 11.13 7.77
C PRO A 24 1.24 11.40 8.59
N ASN A 25 0.42 12.36 8.17
CA ASN A 25 -0.83 12.74 8.84
C ASN A 25 -2.04 11.87 8.46
N ILE A 26 -1.96 11.05 7.40
CA ILE A 26 -3.07 10.24 6.90
C ILE A 26 -2.60 8.79 6.79
N GLN A 27 -2.77 8.04 7.88
CA GLN A 27 -2.26 6.68 8.00
C GLN A 27 -3.40 5.67 8.10
N LEU A 28 -3.46 4.74 7.15
CA LEU A 28 -4.48 3.68 7.15
C LEU A 28 -4.43 2.83 8.43
N LYS A 29 -3.22 2.59 8.98
CA LYS A 29 -3.06 1.89 10.27
C LYS A 29 -3.85 2.54 11.40
N ASN A 30 -3.83 3.88 11.49
CA ASN A 30 -4.49 4.63 12.56
C ASN A 30 -6.02 4.55 12.37
N PHE A 31 -6.48 4.67 11.12
CA PHE A 31 -7.89 4.48 10.78
C PHE A 31 -8.38 3.08 11.17
N LEU A 32 -7.65 2.02 10.79
CA LEU A 32 -8.03 0.65 11.12
C LEU A 32 -7.98 0.37 12.64
N GLN A 33 -7.03 0.97 13.36
CA GLN A 33 -7.00 0.92 14.82
C GLN A 33 -8.23 1.59 15.43
N SER A 34 -8.60 2.79 14.97
CA SER A 34 -9.81 3.47 15.43
C SER A 34 -11.06 2.63 15.11
N LEU A 35 -11.14 2.09 13.90
CA LEU A 35 -12.26 1.26 13.45
C LEU A 35 -12.43 -0.01 14.30
N SER A 36 -11.32 -0.57 14.81
CA SER A 36 -11.37 -1.72 15.72
C SER A 36 -12.12 -1.45 17.03
N THR A 37 -12.20 -0.19 17.45
CA THR A 37 -12.93 0.22 18.67
C THR A 37 -14.39 0.57 18.41
N HIS A 38 -14.82 0.58 17.14
CA HIS A 38 -16.15 1.02 16.75
C HIS A 38 -17.24 0.02 17.23
N PRO A 39 -18.33 0.49 17.85
CA PRO A 39 -19.34 -0.38 18.47
C PRO A 39 -20.12 -1.23 17.47
N ARG A 40 -20.16 -0.82 16.19
CA ARG A 40 -20.86 -1.54 15.11
C ARG A 40 -19.91 -2.32 14.18
N LEU A 41 -18.77 -2.77 14.71
CA LEU A 41 -17.82 -3.54 13.91
C LEU A 41 -18.35 -4.94 13.63
N THR A 42 -18.55 -5.25 12.35
CA THR A 42 -18.98 -6.58 11.88
C THR A 42 -17.77 -7.43 11.48
N GLU A 43 -17.84 -8.75 11.69
CA GLU A 43 -16.79 -9.68 11.25
C GLU A 43 -16.52 -9.63 9.73
N GLN A 44 -17.54 -9.28 8.94
CA GLN A 44 -17.46 -9.12 7.49
C GLN A 44 -16.42 -8.07 7.05
N ILE A 45 -16.11 -7.07 7.89
CA ILE A 45 -15.11 -6.02 7.60
C ILE A 45 -13.68 -6.57 7.71
N VAL A 46 -13.46 -7.59 8.54
CA VAL A 46 -12.12 -8.17 8.74
C VAL A 46 -11.61 -8.85 7.47
N ILE A 47 -12.51 -9.48 6.71
CA ILE A 47 -12.21 -10.24 5.48
C ILE A 47 -11.54 -9.37 4.40
N PRO A 48 -12.14 -8.24 3.94
CA PRO A 48 -11.52 -7.42 2.91
C PRO A 48 -10.24 -6.74 3.41
N VAL A 49 -10.17 -6.34 4.69
CA VAL A 49 -8.95 -5.74 5.25
C VAL A 49 -7.80 -6.76 5.26
N GLN A 50 -8.10 -8.01 5.60
CA GLN A 50 -7.15 -9.11 5.52
C GLN A 50 -6.74 -9.40 4.06
N ALA A 51 -7.70 -9.42 3.13
CA ALA A 51 -7.42 -9.60 1.70
C ALA A 51 -6.51 -8.51 1.11
N LEU A 52 -6.69 -7.25 1.53
CA LEU A 52 -5.81 -6.13 1.15
C LEU A 52 -4.41 -6.29 1.74
N ARG A 53 -4.29 -6.67 3.02
CA ARG A 53 -3.01 -6.92 3.69
C ARG A 53 -2.21 -8.01 2.96
N ASP A 54 -2.87 -9.14 2.71
CA ASP A 54 -2.26 -10.33 2.14
C ASP A 54 -2.15 -10.24 0.61
N ASN A 55 -2.62 -9.11 0.03
CA ASN A 55 -2.59 -8.81 -1.40
C ASN A 55 -3.18 -9.92 -2.28
N THR A 56 -4.25 -10.57 -1.78
CA THR A 56 -4.85 -11.76 -2.42
C THR A 56 -5.52 -11.46 -3.76
N ILE A 57 -5.87 -10.20 -4.01
CA ILE A 57 -6.45 -9.78 -5.30
C ILE A 57 -5.40 -9.84 -6.41
N GLN A 58 -4.14 -9.50 -6.12
CA GLN A 58 -3.05 -9.59 -7.09
C GLN A 58 -2.79 -11.05 -7.51
N THR A 59 -2.88 -11.99 -6.56
CA THR A 59 -2.69 -13.41 -6.86
C THR A 59 -3.88 -14.00 -7.62
N LYS A 60 -5.11 -13.57 -7.28
CA LYS A 60 -6.33 -14.01 -7.96
C LYS A 60 -6.43 -13.49 -9.40
N TYR A 61 -5.97 -12.27 -9.65
CA TYR A 61 -6.03 -11.61 -10.96
C TYR A 61 -4.63 -11.17 -11.39
N PRO A 62 -3.76 -12.11 -11.82
CA PRO A 62 -2.40 -11.77 -12.24
C PRO A 62 -2.43 -10.87 -13.46
N LEU A 63 -1.66 -9.78 -13.41
CA LEU A 63 -1.53 -8.85 -14.53
C LEU A 63 -0.63 -9.44 -15.62
N SER A 64 -1.02 -9.25 -16.88
CA SER A 64 -0.22 -9.72 -18.01
C SER A 64 1.05 -8.89 -18.17
N LYS A 65 2.10 -9.51 -18.73
CA LYS A 65 3.37 -8.81 -19.02
C LYS A 65 3.17 -7.57 -19.89
N LYS A 66 2.28 -7.63 -20.90
CA LYS A 66 1.94 -6.47 -21.76
C LYS A 66 1.33 -5.30 -20.98
N THR A 67 0.62 -5.59 -19.88
CA THR A 67 0.05 -4.56 -19.00
C THR A 67 1.11 -3.92 -18.12
N LEU A 68 2.06 -4.73 -17.60
CA LEU A 68 3.16 -4.26 -16.75
C LEU A 68 4.34 -3.65 -17.55
N GLU A 69 4.44 -3.96 -18.83
CA GLU A 69 5.51 -3.52 -19.72
C GLU A 69 4.89 -3.00 -21.03
N PRO A 70 4.29 -1.80 -21.02
CA PRO A 70 3.67 -1.25 -22.23
C PRO A 70 4.72 -0.98 -23.31
N ALA A 71 4.37 -1.18 -24.58
CA ALA A 71 5.31 -1.08 -25.70
C ALA A 71 5.98 0.31 -25.81
N SER A 72 5.25 1.38 -25.48
CA SER A 72 5.77 2.76 -25.48
C SER A 72 6.77 3.03 -24.36
N MET A 73 6.67 2.32 -23.23
CA MET A 73 7.61 2.45 -22.12
C MET A 73 7.69 1.15 -21.28
N PRO A 74 8.51 0.17 -21.72
CA PRO A 74 8.56 -1.14 -21.07
C PRO A 74 8.95 -1.12 -19.59
N LYS A 75 9.70 -0.09 -19.16
CA LYS A 75 10.13 0.10 -17.76
C LYS A 75 9.22 1.04 -16.96
N HIS A 76 7.97 1.28 -17.38
CA HIS A 76 7.13 2.30 -16.74
C HIS A 76 6.91 2.04 -15.24
N TYR A 77 6.33 0.89 -14.87
CA TYR A 77 6.00 0.63 -13.47
C TYR A 77 7.23 0.37 -12.60
N THR A 78 8.29 -0.23 -13.16
CA THR A 78 9.57 -0.38 -12.44
C THR A 78 10.18 0.96 -12.08
N ARG A 79 10.13 1.94 -13.00
CA ARG A 79 10.53 3.32 -12.74
C ARG A 79 9.66 4.01 -11.71
N VAL A 80 8.34 3.79 -11.73
CA VAL A 80 7.43 4.35 -10.72
C VAL A 80 7.80 3.86 -9.32
N VAL A 81 8.03 2.56 -9.15
CA VAL A 81 8.45 1.96 -7.86
C VAL A 81 9.81 2.51 -7.42
N GLN A 82 10.80 2.55 -8.32
CA GLN A 82 12.12 3.10 -8.03
C GLN A 82 12.05 4.59 -7.63
N GLY A 83 11.22 5.37 -8.29
CA GLY A 83 10.97 6.77 -7.95
C GLY A 83 10.36 6.93 -6.56
N TYR A 84 9.41 6.09 -6.20
CA TYR A 84 8.81 6.03 -4.86
C TYR A 84 9.88 5.73 -3.80
N GLU A 85 10.66 4.66 -3.98
CA GLU A 85 11.70 4.25 -3.02
C GLU A 85 12.80 5.30 -2.85
N ASN A 86 13.28 5.88 -3.96
CA ASN A 86 14.29 6.93 -3.93
C ASN A 86 13.77 8.18 -3.22
N SER A 87 12.53 8.58 -3.50
CA SER A 87 11.91 9.73 -2.85
C SER A 87 11.70 9.49 -1.35
N ALA A 88 11.33 8.27 -0.95
CA ALA A 88 11.19 7.91 0.46
C ALA A 88 12.54 7.94 1.22
N LYS A 89 13.65 7.70 0.52
CA LYS A 89 15.03 7.85 1.04
C LYS A 89 15.52 9.30 1.05
N GLY A 90 14.75 10.26 0.50
CA GLY A 90 15.18 11.64 0.31
C GLY A 90 16.12 11.85 -0.90
N THR A 91 16.28 10.83 -1.74
CA THR A 91 17.14 10.87 -2.92
C THR A 91 16.33 11.35 -4.13
N GLY A 92 16.48 12.63 -4.48
CA GLY A 92 15.86 13.21 -5.67
C GLY A 92 16.63 12.88 -6.96
N ARG A 93 15.95 13.01 -8.11
CA ARG A 93 16.61 13.08 -9.41
C ARG A 93 17.00 14.52 -9.70
N SER A 94 18.22 14.73 -10.17
CA SER A 94 18.66 16.03 -10.68
C SER A 94 17.85 16.44 -11.92
N TRP A 95 17.74 17.74 -12.17
CA TRP A 95 16.96 18.28 -13.29
C TRP A 95 17.34 17.65 -14.65
N TRP A 96 18.63 17.50 -14.94
CA TRP A 96 19.08 16.90 -16.21
C TRP A 96 18.71 15.41 -16.31
N GLN A 97 18.71 14.68 -15.19
CA GLN A 97 18.25 13.28 -15.18
C GLN A 97 16.76 13.19 -15.50
N ILE A 98 15.95 14.13 -15.00
CA ILE A 98 14.51 14.21 -15.31
C ILE A 98 14.33 14.51 -16.80
N PHE A 99 14.99 15.55 -17.30
CA PHE A 99 14.91 16.00 -18.70
C PHE A 99 15.30 14.88 -19.70
N PHE A 100 16.41 14.19 -19.46
CA PHE A 100 16.88 13.10 -20.34
C PHE A 100 16.28 11.73 -20.01
N GLY A 101 15.35 11.63 -19.05
CA GLY A 101 14.73 10.35 -18.69
C GLY A 101 15.70 9.30 -18.13
N VAL A 102 16.77 9.73 -17.46
CA VAL A 102 17.78 8.85 -16.86
C VAL A 102 17.33 8.37 -15.48
N TRP A 103 17.29 7.05 -15.29
CA TRP A 103 16.96 6.37 -14.04
C TRP A 103 18.19 5.58 -13.55
N ARG A 104 18.62 5.81 -12.30
CA ARG A 104 19.73 5.12 -11.62
C ARG A 104 19.20 4.42 -10.37
#